data_AF-A0A2P8GH48-F1
#
_entry.id   AF-A0A2P8GH48-F1
#
_cell.length_a   1.000
_cell.length_b   1.000
_cell.length_c   1.000
_cell.angle_alpha   90.00
_cell.angle_beta   90.00
_cell.angle_gamma   90.00
#
_symmetry.space_group_name_H-M   'P 1'
#
loop_
_entity.id
_entity.type
_entity.pdbx_description
1 polymer ?
#
loop_
_entity_poly.entity_id
_entity_poly.type
_entity_poly.pdbx_seq_one_letter_code
_entity_poly.pdbx_strand_id
1 'polypeptide(L)'
;MEIIDYKSFAADCIEELKVLQSQFSEKFDVTHANWFYNQATGLLTFSSDNTELNFKYFEVGSFSPKSETWMWSWHNDYTLENVKETARQIKDFGARVNFAKLTEGYFPSDEFEAWEFAAIATKLTNGIGVYRPVNDDGLQIFLVLTEFIDNQLARRIKNKYIQCGTHAYGRIAFVCQHLNFTTKVGFEESFETFEGMELSDDDDFQAWCDDCEAVRVAEDGWNDKAMEFVKIKVVCEGCYFKMKELNLGTK
;
A
#
# COMPACT_ATOMS: atom_id res chain seq x y z
N MET A 1 16.22 -31.36 12.95
CA MET A 1 15.23 -30.40 12.42
C MET A 1 13.92 -31.15 12.42
N GLU A 2 12.96 -30.75 13.26
CA GLU A 2 11.64 -31.38 13.23
C GLU A 2 11.03 -31.16 11.84
N ILE A 3 10.53 -32.24 11.24
CA ILE A 3 9.82 -32.19 9.98
C ILE A 3 8.44 -31.66 10.32
N ILE A 4 8.18 -30.40 10.00
CA ILE A 4 6.86 -29.79 10.16
C ILE A 4 5.98 -30.33 9.03
N ASP A 5 4.85 -30.94 9.38
CA ASP A 5 3.84 -31.35 8.40
C ASP A 5 2.93 -30.17 8.05
N TYR A 6 2.68 -29.96 6.75
CA TYR A 6 1.85 -28.84 6.30
C TYR A 6 0.43 -28.90 6.89
N LYS A 7 -0.21 -30.09 6.92
CA LYS A 7 -1.61 -30.20 7.33
C LYS A 7 -1.76 -29.89 8.81
N SER A 8 -0.89 -30.45 9.65
CA SER A 8 -0.88 -30.13 11.08
C SER A 8 -0.60 -28.64 11.32
N PHE A 9 0.39 -28.07 10.64
CA PHE A 9 0.72 -26.66 10.79
C PHE A 9 -0.43 -25.73 10.35
N ALA A 10 -1.06 -25.99 9.20
CA ALA A 10 -2.18 -25.22 8.69
C ALA A 10 -3.40 -25.33 9.63
N ALA A 11 -3.70 -26.53 10.14
CA ALA A 11 -4.78 -26.73 11.10
C ALA A 11 -4.56 -25.93 12.40
N ASP A 12 -3.34 -25.95 12.95
CA ASP A 12 -2.99 -25.15 14.12
C ASP A 12 -3.16 -23.64 13.86
N CYS A 13 -2.72 -23.16 12.69
CA CYS A 13 -2.91 -21.76 12.29
C CYS A 13 -4.40 -21.39 12.19
N ILE A 14 -5.24 -22.28 11.67
CA ILE A 14 -6.69 -22.06 11.56
C ILE A 14 -7.34 -21.95 12.95
N GLU A 15 -6.99 -22.83 13.89
CA GLU A 15 -7.53 -22.76 15.25
C GLU A 15 -7.09 -21.47 15.96
N GLU A 16 -5.83 -21.05 15.80
CA GLU A 16 -5.35 -19.75 16.28
C GLU A 16 -6.10 -18.58 15.64
N LEU A 17 -6.32 -18.62 14.32
CA LEU A 17 -7.06 -17.57 13.60
C LEU A 17 -8.52 -17.50 14.07
N LYS A 18 -9.19 -18.60 14.36
CA LYS A 18 -10.58 -18.59 14.89
C LYS A 18 -10.69 -17.84 16.22
N VAL A 19 -9.72 -18.07 17.11
CA VAL A 19 -9.65 -17.35 18.40
C VAL A 19 -9.39 -15.87 18.15
N LEU A 20 -8.42 -15.55 17.30
CA LEU A 20 -8.09 -14.17 16.95
C LEU A 20 -9.27 -13.43 16.30
N GLN A 21 -9.98 -14.07 15.37
CA GLN A 21 -11.11 -13.48 14.67
C GLN A 21 -12.29 -13.22 15.62
N SER A 22 -12.52 -14.10 16.59
CA SER A 22 -13.51 -13.87 17.67
C SER A 22 -13.15 -12.63 18.49
N GLN A 23 -11.89 -12.52 18.93
CA GLN A 23 -11.40 -11.35 19.67
C GLN A 23 -11.48 -10.05 18.84
N PHE A 24 -11.15 -10.13 17.55
CA PHE A 24 -11.25 -9.01 16.62
C PHE A 24 -12.70 -8.52 16.51
N SER A 25 -13.65 -9.43 16.30
CA SER A 25 -15.08 -9.11 16.20
C SER A 25 -15.69 -8.59 17.50
N GLU A 26 -15.24 -9.06 18.66
CA GLU A 26 -15.65 -8.51 19.96
C GLU A 26 -15.16 -7.07 20.16
N LYS A 27 -13.96 -6.76 19.64
CA LYS A 27 -13.33 -5.44 19.79
C LYS A 27 -13.79 -4.43 18.75
N PHE A 28 -14.04 -4.88 17.52
CA PHE A 28 -14.33 -4.03 16.37
C PHE A 28 -15.63 -4.46 15.68
N ASP A 29 -16.65 -3.60 15.73
CA ASP A 29 -17.88 -3.85 14.98
C ASP A 29 -17.70 -3.47 13.50
N VAL A 30 -17.40 -4.47 12.67
CA VAL A 30 -17.21 -4.33 11.21
C VAL A 30 -18.35 -4.96 10.39
N THR A 31 -19.36 -5.54 11.04
CA THR A 31 -20.33 -6.45 10.42
C THR A 31 -21.27 -5.76 9.43
N HIS A 32 -21.58 -4.49 9.66
CA HIS A 32 -22.49 -3.69 8.82
C HIS A 32 -21.79 -2.49 8.17
N ALA A 33 -20.45 -2.50 8.16
CA ALA A 33 -19.68 -1.41 7.61
C ALA A 33 -19.49 -1.57 6.10
N ASN A 34 -19.59 -0.46 5.37
CA ASN A 34 -18.99 -0.36 4.05
C ASN A 34 -17.47 -0.48 4.21
N TRP A 35 -16.79 -1.07 3.23
CA TRP A 35 -15.36 -1.24 3.27
C TRP A 35 -14.71 -0.62 2.04
N PHE A 36 -13.49 -0.12 2.21
CA PHE A 36 -12.65 0.37 1.13
C PHE A 36 -11.19 0.09 1.47
N TYR A 37 -10.54 -0.75 0.68
CA TYR A 37 -9.10 -0.93 0.77
C TYR A 37 -8.41 -0.07 -0.30
N ASN A 38 -7.31 0.56 0.08
CA ASN A 38 -6.52 1.38 -0.82
C ASN A 38 -5.07 0.88 -0.78
N GLN A 39 -4.57 0.36 -1.90
CA GLN A 39 -3.22 -0.20 -1.97
C GLN A 39 -2.14 0.88 -1.80
N ALA A 40 -2.40 2.11 -2.27
CA ALA A 40 -1.44 3.20 -2.18
C ALA A 40 -1.23 3.64 -0.72
N THR A 41 -2.31 3.80 0.07
CA THR A 41 -2.18 4.16 1.49
C THR A 41 -1.87 2.97 2.39
N GLY A 42 -2.11 1.75 1.91
CA GLY A 42 -2.05 0.52 2.69
C GLY A 42 -3.11 0.47 3.79
N LEU A 43 -4.22 1.20 3.63
CA LEU A 43 -5.32 1.23 4.60
C LEU A 43 -6.55 0.47 4.10
N LEU A 44 -7.09 -0.37 4.97
CA LEU A 44 -8.46 -0.85 4.89
C LEU A 44 -9.30 0.02 5.83
N THR A 45 -10.31 0.67 5.28
CA THR A 45 -11.26 1.49 6.03
C THR A 45 -12.61 0.79 6.07
N PHE A 46 -13.16 0.64 7.27
CA PHE A 46 -14.56 0.30 7.50
C PHE A 46 -15.32 1.57 7.89
N SER A 47 -16.45 1.83 7.25
CA SER A 47 -17.27 3.01 7.47
C SER A 47 -18.73 2.63 7.70
N SER A 48 -19.29 3.14 8.79
CA SER A 48 -20.74 3.16 9.08
C SER A 48 -21.17 4.62 9.31
N ASP A 49 -22.47 4.87 9.48
CA ASP A 49 -23.04 6.23 9.54
C ASP A 49 -22.32 7.18 10.50
N ASN A 50 -21.76 6.68 11.61
CA ASN A 50 -21.10 7.49 12.63
C ASN A 50 -19.69 7.02 13.01
N THR A 51 -19.17 5.95 12.39
CA THR A 51 -17.88 5.36 12.80
C THR A 51 -17.02 5.04 11.59
N GLU A 52 -15.75 5.43 11.67
CA GLU A 52 -14.71 4.98 10.76
C GLU A 52 -13.67 4.19 11.57
N LEU A 53 -13.35 2.97 11.12
CA LEU A 53 -12.26 2.15 11.63
C LEU A 53 -11.23 1.97 10.53
N ASN A 54 -9.96 2.21 10.83
CA ASN A 54 -8.88 2.11 9.86
C ASN A 54 -7.86 1.08 10.31
N PHE A 55 -7.37 0.29 9.37
CA PHE A 55 -6.38 -0.74 9.64
C PHE A 55 -5.28 -0.72 8.59
N LYS A 56 -4.04 -0.91 9.01
CA LYS A 56 -2.99 -1.35 8.09
C LYS A 56 -3.28 -2.80 7.69
N TYR A 57 -3.04 -3.10 6.43
CA TYR A 57 -3.22 -4.45 5.90
C TYR A 57 -2.15 -4.76 4.87
N PHE A 58 -2.01 -6.05 4.57
CA PHE A 58 -1.43 -6.50 3.32
C PHE A 58 -2.34 -7.54 2.68
N GLU A 59 -2.28 -7.63 1.35
CA GLU A 59 -2.98 -8.65 0.58
C GLU A 59 -2.17 -9.94 0.63
N VAL A 60 -2.79 -11.04 1.06
CA VAL A 60 -2.18 -12.37 1.05
C VAL A 60 -2.23 -12.96 -0.36
N GLY A 61 -3.41 -12.85 -0.98
CA GLY A 61 -3.68 -13.39 -2.29
C GLY A 61 -5.17 -13.37 -2.58
N SER A 62 -5.54 -13.99 -3.69
CA SER A 62 -6.92 -14.10 -4.12
C SER A 62 -7.29 -15.54 -4.51
N PHE A 63 -8.50 -15.93 -4.15
CA PHE A 63 -9.12 -17.17 -4.57
C PHE A 63 -10.23 -16.85 -5.58
N SER A 64 -10.21 -17.54 -6.72
CA SER A 64 -11.27 -17.49 -7.72
C SER A 64 -12.13 -18.74 -7.62
N PRO A 65 -13.36 -18.65 -7.08
CA PRO A 65 -14.29 -19.79 -7.06
C PRO A 65 -14.67 -20.26 -8.46
N LYS A 66 -14.60 -19.37 -9.46
CA LYS A 66 -14.96 -19.66 -10.86
C LYS A 66 -13.94 -20.56 -11.56
N SER A 67 -12.66 -20.37 -11.27
CA SER A 67 -11.56 -21.15 -11.87
C SER A 67 -10.93 -22.14 -10.90
N GLU A 68 -11.37 -22.17 -9.64
CA GLU A 68 -10.83 -23.01 -8.57
C GLU A 68 -9.31 -22.85 -8.44
N THR A 69 -8.85 -21.60 -8.43
CA THR A 69 -7.42 -21.27 -8.39
C THR A 69 -7.12 -20.23 -7.32
N TRP A 70 -5.97 -20.39 -6.68
CA TRP A 70 -5.35 -19.41 -5.80
C TRP A 70 -4.23 -18.67 -6.53
N MET A 71 -4.11 -17.37 -6.26
CA MET A 71 -2.97 -16.54 -6.68
C MET A 71 -2.41 -15.79 -5.48
N TRP A 72 -1.13 -15.96 -5.19
CA TRP A 72 -0.44 -15.16 -4.18
C TRP A 72 -0.23 -13.72 -4.64
N SER A 73 -0.37 -12.76 -3.73
CA SER A 73 -0.16 -11.34 -4.04
C SER A 73 1.27 -11.02 -4.46
N TRP A 74 2.27 -11.73 -3.92
CA TRP A 74 3.68 -11.59 -4.34
C TRP A 74 3.93 -12.07 -5.78
N HIS A 75 3.04 -12.87 -6.36
CA HIS A 75 3.10 -13.32 -7.76
C HIS A 75 2.31 -12.42 -8.71
N ASN A 76 1.40 -11.60 -8.19
CA ASN A 76 0.55 -10.74 -8.99
C ASN A 76 1.30 -9.46 -9.43
N ASP A 77 1.52 -9.29 -10.73
CA ASP A 77 2.22 -8.12 -11.28
C ASP A 77 1.50 -6.79 -11.00
N TYR A 78 0.19 -6.83 -10.77
CA TYR A 78 -0.62 -5.64 -10.50
C TYR A 78 -0.63 -5.22 -9.02
N THR A 79 -0.06 -6.04 -8.12
CA THR A 79 0.06 -5.70 -6.70
C THR A 79 1.27 -4.79 -6.48
N LEU A 80 1.07 -3.68 -5.75
CA LEU A 80 2.14 -2.73 -5.44
C LEU A 80 3.26 -3.38 -4.60
N GLU A 81 4.49 -2.91 -4.79
CA GLU A 81 5.70 -3.52 -4.22
C GLU A 81 5.71 -3.57 -2.68
N ASN A 82 5.19 -2.51 -2.04
CA ASN A 82 5.01 -2.43 -0.59
C ASN A 82 4.09 -3.54 -0.04
N VAL A 83 3.14 -4.03 -0.85
CA VAL A 83 2.26 -5.15 -0.47
C VAL A 83 2.96 -6.49 -0.69
N LYS A 84 3.80 -6.59 -1.73
CA LYS A 84 4.55 -7.82 -2.06
C LYS A 84 5.59 -8.17 -1.00
N GLU A 85 6.22 -7.19 -0.37
CA GLU A 85 7.29 -7.43 0.62
C GLU A 85 6.83 -8.32 1.78
N THR A 86 5.72 -7.97 2.42
CA THR A 86 5.15 -8.77 3.51
C THR A 86 4.76 -10.17 3.01
N ALA A 87 4.16 -10.25 1.82
CA ALA A 87 3.75 -11.53 1.24
C ALA A 87 4.94 -12.45 0.89
N ARG A 88 6.11 -11.90 0.54
CA ARG A 88 7.35 -12.68 0.31
C ARG A 88 7.85 -13.38 1.56
N GLN A 89 7.56 -12.87 2.75
CA GLN A 89 7.92 -13.55 4.00
C GLN A 89 7.27 -14.95 4.09
N ILE A 90 6.04 -15.10 3.57
CA ILE A 90 5.35 -16.39 3.49
C ILE A 90 6.06 -17.32 2.50
N LYS A 91 6.48 -16.78 1.35
CA LYS A 91 7.25 -17.54 0.35
C LYS A 91 8.58 -18.04 0.91
N ASP A 92 9.32 -17.17 1.59
CA ASP A 92 10.60 -17.50 2.21
C ASP A 92 10.43 -18.54 3.31
N PHE A 93 9.37 -18.44 4.12
CA PHE A 93 9.02 -19.46 5.09
C PHE A 93 8.75 -20.80 4.40
N GLY A 94 7.89 -20.80 3.37
CA GLY A 94 7.57 -21.98 2.57
C GLY A 94 8.79 -22.69 2.00
N ALA A 95 9.76 -21.92 1.49
CA ALA A 95 11.01 -22.46 0.98
C ALA A 95 11.87 -23.11 2.08
N ARG A 96 11.93 -22.52 3.28
CA ARG A 96 12.69 -23.08 4.42
C ARG A 96 12.12 -24.39 4.94
N VAL A 97 10.79 -24.55 4.93
CA VAL A 97 10.11 -25.74 5.46
C VAL A 97 9.60 -26.70 4.38
N ASN A 98 9.90 -26.41 3.11
CA ASN A 98 9.54 -27.18 1.92
C ASN A 98 8.01 -27.36 1.72
N PHE A 99 7.25 -26.28 1.91
CA PHE A 99 5.81 -26.23 1.64
C PHE A 99 5.55 -25.64 0.24
N ALA A 100 5.39 -26.51 -0.76
CA ALA A 100 5.21 -26.13 -2.16
C ALA A 100 4.08 -25.09 -2.37
N LYS A 101 2.94 -25.27 -1.67
CA LYS A 101 1.78 -24.36 -1.72
C LYS A 101 2.06 -22.92 -1.33
N LEU A 102 3.12 -22.67 -0.54
CA LEU A 102 3.53 -21.32 -0.14
C LEU A 102 4.55 -20.71 -1.12
N THR A 103 5.09 -21.51 -2.04
CA THR A 103 6.17 -21.11 -2.96
C THR A 103 5.75 -21.05 -4.43
N GLU A 104 4.68 -21.75 -4.79
CA GLU A 104 4.05 -21.70 -6.11
C GLU A 104 3.09 -20.51 -6.17
N GLY A 105 3.22 -19.65 -7.18
CA GLY A 105 2.53 -18.35 -7.20
C GLY A 105 1.06 -18.40 -7.61
N TYR A 106 0.71 -19.36 -8.46
CA TYR A 106 -0.64 -19.55 -9.00
C TYR A 106 -0.89 -21.04 -9.24
N PHE A 107 -1.94 -21.60 -8.64
CA PHE A 107 -2.21 -23.03 -8.70
C PHE A 107 -3.68 -23.36 -8.41
N PRO A 108 -4.17 -24.56 -8.81
CA PRO A 108 -5.49 -25.06 -8.43
C PRO A 108 -5.64 -25.19 -6.92
N SER A 109 -6.74 -24.70 -6.35
CA SER A 109 -6.96 -24.61 -4.90
C SER A 109 -8.45 -24.60 -4.59
N ASP A 110 -8.82 -24.73 -3.32
CA ASP A 110 -10.19 -24.51 -2.84
C ASP A 110 -10.31 -23.40 -1.77
N GLU A 111 -11.54 -23.13 -1.33
CA GLU A 111 -11.82 -22.11 -0.30
C GLU A 111 -11.26 -22.50 1.07
N PHE A 112 -11.14 -23.79 1.40
CA PHE A 112 -10.56 -24.23 2.67
C PHE A 112 -9.06 -23.91 2.70
N GLU A 113 -8.35 -24.24 1.62
CA GLU A 113 -6.93 -23.91 1.46
C GLU A 113 -6.70 -22.40 1.43
N ALA A 114 -7.59 -21.62 0.80
CA ALA A 114 -7.51 -20.16 0.83
C ALA A 114 -7.53 -19.58 2.27
N TRP A 115 -8.36 -20.14 3.16
CA TRP A 115 -8.35 -19.79 4.58
C TRP A 115 -7.10 -20.29 5.31
N GLU A 116 -6.56 -21.47 4.96
CA GLU A 116 -5.28 -21.95 5.50
C GLU A 116 -4.15 -20.96 5.18
N PHE A 117 -4.09 -20.48 3.93
CA PHE A 117 -3.08 -19.50 3.50
C PHE A 117 -3.20 -18.18 4.25
N ALA A 118 -4.41 -17.68 4.44
CA ALA A 118 -4.65 -16.48 5.24
C ALA A 118 -4.23 -16.67 6.69
N ALA A 119 -4.57 -17.81 7.31
CA ALA A 119 -4.20 -18.12 8.69
C ALA A 119 -2.70 -18.26 8.90
N ILE A 120 -2.01 -18.95 7.98
CA ILE A 120 -0.54 -19.05 7.97
C ILE A 120 0.07 -17.65 7.85
N ALA A 121 -0.42 -16.83 6.91
CA ALA A 121 0.06 -15.47 6.73
C ALA A 121 -0.14 -14.64 8.01
N THR A 122 -1.33 -14.69 8.64
CA THR A 122 -1.60 -14.04 9.92
C THR A 122 -0.60 -14.43 11.00
N LYS A 123 -0.32 -15.73 11.15
CA LYS A 123 0.63 -16.23 12.16
C LYS A 123 2.05 -15.73 11.90
N LEU A 124 2.50 -15.78 10.64
CA LEU A 124 3.88 -15.40 10.28
C LEU A 124 4.13 -13.89 10.39
N THR A 125 3.10 -13.07 10.26
CA THR A 125 3.21 -11.60 10.27
C THR A 125 2.67 -10.96 11.54
N ASN A 126 2.30 -11.75 12.57
CA ASN A 126 1.62 -11.28 13.78
C ASN A 126 0.38 -10.43 13.46
N GLY A 127 -0.42 -10.83 12.47
CA GLY A 127 -1.66 -10.15 12.11
C GLY A 127 -2.68 -10.18 13.25
N ILE A 128 -3.61 -9.23 13.24
CA ILE A 128 -4.65 -9.05 14.26
C ILE A 128 -6.05 -9.50 13.80
N GLY A 129 -6.21 -9.86 12.53
CA GLY A 129 -7.45 -10.37 11.96
C GLY A 129 -7.36 -10.54 10.45
N VAL A 130 -8.35 -11.21 9.87
CA VAL A 130 -8.47 -11.39 8.41
C VAL A 130 -9.78 -10.76 7.94
N TYR A 131 -9.71 -10.04 6.83
CA TYR A 131 -10.88 -9.58 6.10
C TYR A 131 -10.87 -10.10 4.67
N ARG A 132 -12.03 -10.54 4.19
CA ARG A 132 -12.18 -11.14 2.85
C ARG A 132 -13.18 -10.36 2.01
N PRO A 133 -12.78 -9.25 1.36
CA PRO A 133 -13.64 -8.60 0.38
C PRO A 133 -13.87 -9.52 -0.82
N VAL A 134 -15.08 -9.45 -1.38
CA VAL A 134 -15.47 -10.14 -2.60
C VAL A 134 -15.79 -9.07 -3.64
N ASN A 135 -15.14 -9.11 -4.80
CA ASN A 135 -15.42 -8.17 -5.88
C ASN A 135 -16.67 -8.58 -6.68
N ASP A 136 -17.09 -7.73 -7.61
CA ASP A 136 -18.29 -7.95 -8.44
C ASP A 136 -18.22 -9.22 -9.31
N ASP A 137 -17.01 -9.70 -9.63
CA ASP A 137 -16.78 -10.94 -10.38
C ASP A 137 -16.77 -12.20 -9.49
N GLY A 138 -16.96 -12.05 -8.19
CA GLY A 138 -16.91 -13.14 -7.20
C GLY A 138 -15.49 -13.56 -6.80
N LEU A 139 -14.46 -12.82 -7.20
CA LEU A 139 -13.08 -13.03 -6.74
C LEU A 139 -13.00 -12.69 -5.26
N GLN A 140 -12.50 -13.64 -4.46
CA GLN A 140 -12.30 -13.47 -3.04
C GLN A 140 -10.86 -13.02 -2.78
N ILE A 141 -10.68 -11.82 -2.23
CA ILE A 141 -9.37 -11.29 -1.89
C ILE A 141 -9.17 -11.47 -0.39
N PHE A 142 -8.02 -11.97 0.05
CA PHE A 142 -7.74 -12.22 1.47
C PHE A 142 -6.75 -11.18 1.99
N LEU A 143 -7.19 -10.38 2.95
CA LEU A 143 -6.41 -9.31 3.57
C LEU A 143 -6.10 -9.68 5.01
N VAL A 144 -4.83 -9.63 5.39
CA VAL A 144 -4.43 -9.72 6.80
C VAL A 144 -4.31 -8.30 7.34
N LEU A 145 -5.04 -8.01 8.41
CA LEU A 145 -4.97 -6.75 9.15
C LEU A 145 -3.81 -6.86 10.13
N THR A 146 -2.94 -5.85 10.17
CA THR A 146 -1.73 -5.88 11.00
C THR A 146 -1.80 -4.90 12.16
N GLU A 147 -2.46 -3.76 11.99
CA GLU A 147 -2.49 -2.69 12.98
C GLU A 147 -3.80 -1.91 12.90
N PHE A 148 -4.36 -1.53 14.05
CA PHE A 148 -5.45 -0.54 14.12
C PHE A 148 -4.88 0.87 14.11
N ILE A 149 -5.41 1.72 13.23
CA ILE A 149 -4.98 3.10 13.03
C ILE A 149 -6.08 4.03 13.51
N ASP A 150 -5.76 4.92 14.44
CA ASP A 150 -6.71 5.93 14.90
C ASP A 150 -7.06 6.92 13.76
N ASN A 151 -8.23 7.55 13.87
CA ASN A 151 -8.76 8.39 12.78
C ASN A 151 -7.92 9.65 12.52
N GLN A 152 -7.15 10.14 13.49
CA GLN A 152 -6.25 11.28 13.27
C GLN A 152 -5.04 10.84 12.43
N LEU A 153 -4.41 9.71 12.76
CA LEU A 153 -3.31 9.15 11.97
C LEU A 153 -3.80 8.71 10.59
N ALA A 154 -4.94 8.04 10.49
CA ALA A 154 -5.52 7.62 9.20
C ALA A 154 -5.76 8.82 8.28
N ARG A 155 -6.27 9.94 8.82
CA ARG A 155 -6.45 11.18 8.06
C ARG A 155 -5.12 11.77 7.60
N ARG A 156 -4.08 11.76 8.44
CA ARG A 156 -2.74 12.21 8.05
C ARG A 156 -2.18 11.37 6.89
N ILE A 157 -2.30 10.05 6.96
CA ILE A 157 -1.89 9.15 5.88
C ILE A 157 -2.68 9.47 4.59
N LYS A 158 -4.01 9.54 4.66
CA LYS A 158 -4.88 9.83 3.49
C LYS A 158 -4.56 11.19 2.85
N ASN A 159 -4.21 12.20 3.64
CA ASN A 159 -3.87 13.54 3.15
C ASN A 159 -2.54 13.61 2.39
N LYS A 160 -1.66 12.61 2.53
CA LYS A 160 -0.41 12.51 1.75
C LYS A 160 -0.64 11.97 0.34
N TYR A 161 -1.88 11.70 -0.07
CA TYR A 161 -2.20 11.14 -1.38
C TYR A 161 -3.28 11.95 -2.09
N ILE A 162 -3.22 11.99 -3.42
CA ILE A 162 -4.14 12.75 -4.26
C ILE A 162 -4.61 11.94 -5.46
N GLN A 163 -5.87 12.13 -5.84
CA GLN A 163 -6.40 11.61 -7.09
C GLN A 163 -5.95 12.52 -8.25
N CYS A 164 -5.20 11.94 -9.19
CA CYS A 164 -4.85 12.62 -10.43
C CYS A 164 -5.92 12.34 -11.50
N GLY A 165 -6.15 13.30 -12.39
CA GLY A 165 -7.00 13.11 -13.57
C GLY A 165 -6.31 12.36 -14.72
N THR A 166 -5.02 12.03 -14.56
CA THR A 166 -4.19 11.39 -15.61
C THR A 166 -3.43 10.18 -15.09
N HIS A 167 -2.88 10.23 -13.88
CA HIS A 167 -2.18 9.12 -13.24
C HIS A 167 -3.03 8.44 -12.17
N ALA A 168 -2.55 7.29 -11.68
CA ALA A 168 -3.17 6.61 -10.55
C ALA A 168 -3.15 7.46 -9.27
N TYR A 169 -4.00 7.09 -8.31
CA TYR A 169 -3.97 7.66 -6.97
C TYR A 169 -2.57 7.45 -6.36
N GLY A 170 -1.91 8.53 -5.96
CA GLY A 170 -0.49 8.50 -5.60
C GLY A 170 -0.13 9.57 -4.60
N ARG A 171 1.12 9.52 -4.11
CA ARG A 171 1.63 10.47 -3.12
C ARG A 171 1.59 11.89 -3.65
N ILE A 172 1.38 12.86 -2.76
CA ILE A 172 1.45 14.27 -3.12
C ILE A 172 2.91 14.70 -3.33
N ALA A 173 3.07 15.72 -4.17
CA ALA A 173 4.30 16.45 -4.36
C ALA A 173 3.97 17.94 -4.47
N PHE A 174 4.87 18.79 -4.00
CA PHE A 174 4.76 20.24 -4.06
C PHE A 174 5.72 20.77 -5.13
N VAL A 175 5.18 21.42 -6.14
CA VAL A 175 5.97 21.97 -7.26
C VAL A 175 5.70 23.45 -7.45
N CYS A 176 6.70 24.20 -7.91
CA CYS A 176 6.45 25.60 -8.30
C CYS A 176 5.45 25.68 -9.46
N GLN A 177 4.80 26.84 -9.63
CA GLN A 177 3.83 27.04 -10.71
C GLN A 177 4.41 26.91 -12.12
N HIS A 178 5.74 27.04 -12.27
CA HIS A 178 6.46 27.10 -13.54
C HIS A 178 6.87 25.71 -14.07
N LEU A 179 6.96 24.71 -13.20
CA LEU A 179 7.15 23.33 -13.62
C LEU A 179 5.92 22.87 -14.45
N ASN A 180 6.20 22.23 -15.58
CA ASN A 180 5.20 21.89 -16.58
C ASN A 180 5.65 20.68 -17.41
N PHE A 181 4.80 20.22 -18.33
CA PHE A 181 5.01 19.00 -19.11
C PHE A 181 5.52 19.21 -20.54
N THR A 182 5.85 20.45 -20.93
CA THR A 182 6.14 20.78 -22.34
C THR A 182 7.45 21.53 -22.57
N THR A 183 7.91 22.33 -21.61
CA THR A 183 9.14 23.11 -21.74
C THR A 183 10.11 22.79 -20.61
N LYS A 184 11.40 22.69 -20.95
CA LYS A 184 12.47 22.59 -19.96
C LYS A 184 12.66 23.94 -19.29
N VAL A 185 12.51 23.97 -17.97
CA VAL A 185 12.66 25.15 -17.11
C VAL A 185 13.69 24.90 -15.99
N GLY A 186 14.34 23.74 -16.03
CA GLY A 186 15.20 23.27 -14.95
C GLY A 186 14.42 22.49 -13.89
N PHE A 187 15.15 21.80 -13.02
CA PHE A 187 14.56 20.95 -11.99
C PHE A 187 15.50 20.84 -10.79
N GLU A 188 15.20 21.63 -9.78
CA GLU A 188 15.80 21.58 -8.46
C GLU A 188 14.88 20.81 -7.52
N GLU A 189 15.46 20.06 -6.59
CA GLU A 189 14.71 19.23 -5.64
C GLU A 189 15.30 19.34 -4.23
N SER A 190 14.45 19.14 -3.21
CA SER A 190 14.86 19.23 -1.80
C SER A 190 15.88 18.17 -1.38
N PHE A 191 15.86 17.03 -2.06
CA PHE A 191 16.77 15.90 -1.90
C PHE A 191 16.70 15.06 -3.18
N GLU A 192 17.66 14.17 -3.40
CA GLU A 192 17.66 13.28 -4.56
C GLU A 192 16.46 12.31 -4.51
N THR A 193 15.59 12.37 -5.53
CA THR A 193 14.37 11.54 -5.58
C THR A 193 14.39 10.50 -6.68
N PHE A 194 13.73 9.36 -6.45
CA PHE A 194 13.43 8.34 -7.46
C PHE A 194 12.06 7.69 -7.21
N GLU A 195 11.44 7.17 -8.28
CA GLU A 195 10.10 6.57 -8.21
C GLU A 195 10.05 5.42 -7.20
N GLY A 196 9.03 5.42 -6.34
CA GLY A 196 8.82 4.35 -5.37
C GLY A 196 9.76 4.36 -4.16
N MET A 197 10.61 5.39 -4.00
CA MET A 197 11.44 5.52 -2.79
C MET A 197 10.59 5.65 -1.53
N GLU A 198 11.09 5.16 -0.40
CA GLU A 198 10.46 5.42 0.90
C GLU A 198 10.67 6.89 1.31
N LEU A 199 9.65 7.47 1.93
CA LEU A 199 9.68 8.82 2.49
C LEU A 199 9.45 8.73 3.99
N SER A 200 10.15 9.57 4.76
CA SER A 200 9.85 9.71 6.18
C SER A 200 8.51 10.42 6.39
N ASP A 201 8.03 10.43 7.63
CA ASP A 201 6.77 11.11 7.97
C ASP A 201 6.83 12.63 7.76
N ASP A 202 8.02 13.22 7.73
CA ASP A 202 8.23 14.66 7.57
C ASP A 202 8.68 15.04 6.14
N ASP A 203 8.92 14.05 5.28
CA ASP A 203 9.34 14.28 3.89
C ASP A 203 8.15 14.24 2.93
N ASP A 204 8.12 15.22 2.03
CA ASP A 204 7.27 15.25 0.85
C ASP A 204 8.15 15.52 -0.37
N PHE A 205 7.72 15.05 -1.55
CA PHE A 205 8.40 15.40 -2.79
C PHE A 205 8.26 16.90 -3.06
N GLN A 206 9.38 17.60 -3.20
CA GLN A 206 9.39 19.03 -3.48
C GLN A 206 10.34 19.32 -4.65
N ALA A 207 9.87 20.09 -5.62
CA ALA A 207 10.70 20.54 -6.73
C ALA A 207 10.33 21.92 -7.24
N TRP A 208 11.30 22.61 -7.82
CA TRP A 208 11.11 23.92 -8.41
C TRP A 208 12.03 24.10 -9.63
N CYS A 209 11.78 25.13 -10.42
CA CYS A 209 12.56 25.45 -11.61
C CYS A 209 13.76 26.34 -11.28
N ASP A 210 14.70 26.50 -12.23
CA ASP A 210 15.93 27.26 -12.01
C ASP A 210 15.66 28.73 -11.62
N ASP A 211 14.63 29.35 -12.21
CA ASP A 211 14.22 30.71 -11.85
C ASP A 211 13.74 30.82 -10.39
N CYS A 212 13.02 29.81 -9.90
CA CYS A 212 12.58 29.77 -8.51
C CYS A 212 13.76 29.54 -7.55
N GLU A 213 14.78 28.81 -7.99
CA GLU A 213 16.01 28.63 -7.21
C GLU A 213 16.79 29.94 -7.10
N ALA A 214 16.93 30.67 -8.21
CA ALA A 214 17.56 32.00 -8.20
C ALA A 214 16.85 32.95 -7.23
N VAL A 215 15.50 32.92 -7.18
CA VAL A 215 14.71 33.69 -6.22
C VAL A 215 14.95 33.21 -4.78
N ARG A 216 14.95 31.90 -4.52
CA ARG A 216 15.21 31.32 -3.20
C ARG A 216 16.58 31.75 -2.67
N VAL A 217 17.61 31.71 -3.50
CA VAL A 217 18.97 32.13 -3.12
C VAL A 217 19.02 33.64 -2.85
N ALA A 218 18.38 34.46 -3.67
CA ALA A 218 18.35 35.91 -3.50
C ALA A 218 17.58 36.35 -2.23
N GLU A 219 16.57 35.60 -1.84
CA GLU A 219 15.69 35.88 -0.69
C GLU A 219 16.13 35.14 0.60
N ASP A 220 17.29 34.48 0.59
CA ASP A 220 17.84 33.68 1.70
C ASP A 220 16.85 32.61 2.22
N GLY A 221 16.19 31.92 1.28
CA GLY A 221 15.26 30.83 1.53
C GLY A 221 13.82 31.12 1.09
N TRP A 222 12.92 30.24 1.53
CA TRP A 222 11.48 30.32 1.22
C TRP A 222 10.76 31.25 2.20
N ASN A 223 10.84 32.55 1.94
CA ASN A 223 10.12 33.59 2.69
C ASN A 223 8.86 34.06 1.92
N ASP A 224 8.06 34.96 2.50
CA ASP A 224 6.81 35.45 1.89
C ASP A 224 6.98 35.98 0.46
N LYS A 225 8.10 36.64 0.14
CA LYS A 225 8.38 37.16 -1.20
C LYS A 225 8.68 36.04 -2.19
N ALA A 226 9.53 35.10 -1.80
CA ALA A 226 9.83 33.92 -2.61
C ALA A 226 8.56 33.08 -2.85
N MET A 227 7.70 32.97 -1.82
CA MET A 227 6.43 32.26 -1.89
C MET A 227 5.43 32.90 -2.87
N GLU A 228 5.40 34.23 -2.97
CA GLU A 228 4.55 34.93 -3.96
C GLU A 228 5.03 34.69 -5.40
N PHE A 229 6.32 34.46 -5.62
CA PHE A 229 6.85 34.11 -6.94
C PHE A 229 6.64 32.63 -7.28
N VAL A 230 6.98 31.72 -6.35
CA VAL A 230 7.00 30.27 -6.61
C VAL A 230 5.60 29.70 -6.82
N LYS A 231 4.58 30.24 -6.12
CA LYS A 231 3.18 29.77 -6.07
C LYS A 231 3.05 28.26 -6.17
N ILE A 232 3.26 27.59 -5.04
CA ILE A 232 3.26 26.13 -4.97
C ILE A 232 1.93 25.53 -5.45
N LYS A 233 2.04 24.48 -6.26
CA LYS A 233 0.96 23.59 -6.70
C LYS A 233 1.17 22.22 -6.08
N VAL A 234 0.06 21.58 -5.72
CA VAL A 234 0.07 20.16 -5.33
C VAL A 234 -0.16 19.31 -6.57
N VAL A 235 0.70 18.31 -6.80
CA VAL A 235 0.59 17.34 -7.88
C VAL A 235 0.76 15.92 -7.34
N CYS A 236 0.42 14.90 -8.12
CA CYS A 236 0.75 13.51 -7.76
C CYS A 236 2.21 13.17 -8.09
N GLU A 237 2.75 12.14 -7.44
CA GLU A 237 4.08 11.58 -7.67
C GLU A 237 4.37 11.31 -9.15
N GLY A 238 3.42 10.73 -9.90
CA GLY A 238 3.61 10.49 -11.34
C GLY A 238 3.75 11.78 -12.16
N CYS A 239 3.07 12.87 -11.76
CA CYS A 239 3.28 14.17 -12.40
C CYS A 239 4.65 14.74 -12.05
N TYR A 240 5.09 14.59 -10.81
CA TYR A 240 6.41 15.04 -10.35
C TYR A 240 7.52 14.37 -11.19
N PHE A 241 7.52 13.04 -11.29
CA PHE A 241 8.57 12.33 -12.03
C PHE A 241 8.49 12.55 -13.54
N LYS A 242 7.29 12.77 -14.11
CA LYS A 242 7.16 13.20 -15.51
C LYS A 242 7.80 14.57 -15.77
N MET A 243 7.69 15.51 -14.82
CA MET A 243 8.37 16.81 -14.91
C MET A 243 9.88 16.67 -14.72
N LYS A 244 10.33 15.76 -13.84
CA LYS A 244 11.74 15.43 -13.65
C LYS A 244 12.36 14.85 -14.94
N GLU A 245 11.70 13.85 -15.54
CA GLU A 245 12.12 13.22 -16.81
C GLU A 245 12.25 14.24 -17.93
N LEU A 246 11.27 15.15 -18.08
CA LEU A 246 11.33 16.22 -19.09
C LEU A 246 12.58 17.08 -18.94
N ASN A 247 12.90 17.50 -17.72
CA ASN A 247 14.00 18.44 -17.48
C ASN A 247 15.36 17.74 -17.53
N LEU A 248 15.52 16.63 -16.81
CA LEU A 248 16.81 15.95 -16.62
C LEU A 248 17.13 14.89 -17.69
N GLY A 249 16.11 14.39 -18.41
CA GLY A 249 16.29 13.36 -19.43
C GLY A 249 16.60 11.96 -18.89
N THR A 250 16.42 11.75 -17.59
CA THR A 250 16.61 10.47 -16.90
C THR A 250 15.25 9.84 -16.59
N LYS A 251 15.10 8.56 -16.97
CA LYS A 251 14.11 7.64 -16.42
C LYS A 251 14.67 6.95 -15.19
#